data_AF-A0A543EGW8-F1
#
_entry.id   AF-A0A543EGW8-F1
#
_cell.length_a   1.000
_cell.length_b   1.000
_cell.length_c   1.000
_cell.angle_alpha   90.00
_cell.angle_beta   90.00
_cell.angle_gamma   90.00
#
_symmetry.space_group_name_H-M   'P 1'
#
loop_
_entity.id
_entity.type
_entity.pdbx_description
1 polymer ?
#
loop_
_entity_poly.entity_id
_entity_poly.type
_entity_poly.pdbx_seq_one_letter_code
_entity_poly.pdbx_strand_id
1 'polypeptide(L)'
;MLKKIISAGLILSAVLFTTHVKAQVASARSIAEVATKEMSYLGLTESQANKVTEINKMTADALISLDNKAGDNSSSQNNKMIADEFVSIIAQRHQAMEQILTPEQMAVVKQDRTEKIALFRTLIMVPILDLTERQVEQVYEINFKGVQKVQKDFGKRLNKKNAGPEDADSNKAKKVIISDFKTLDKDFKNILSPEQYEVYKNNQDIIRESAKKG
;
A
#
# COMPACT_ATOMS: atom_id res chain seq x y z
N MET A 1 17.42 -3.19 -19.05
CA MET A 1 18.34 -2.24 -19.73
C MET A 1 17.57 -1.11 -20.44
N LEU A 2 16.77 -0.31 -19.72
CA LEU A 2 15.92 0.76 -20.31
C LEU A 2 16.29 2.18 -19.85
N LYS A 3 17.50 2.37 -19.28
CA LYS A 3 17.96 3.68 -18.78
C LYS A 3 18.87 4.46 -19.73
N LYS A 4 19.06 4.04 -21.00
CA LYS A 4 20.08 4.67 -21.89
C LYS A 4 19.75 4.85 -23.37
N ILE A 5 18.48 4.91 -23.79
CA ILE A 5 18.17 5.24 -25.19
C ILE A 5 17.03 6.25 -25.26
N ILE A 6 17.27 7.51 -24.87
CA ILE A 6 16.65 8.67 -25.54
C ILE A 6 17.66 9.82 -25.46
N SER A 7 18.59 9.85 -26.40
CA SER A 7 19.37 11.05 -26.71
C SER A 7 19.45 11.18 -28.23
N ALA A 8 18.59 12.02 -28.80
CA ALA A 8 18.89 12.96 -29.88
C ALA A 8 17.59 13.47 -30.53
N GLY A 9 17.39 14.78 -30.49
CA GLY A 9 16.66 15.48 -31.55
C GLY A 9 15.39 16.23 -31.15
N LEU A 10 15.59 17.47 -30.66
CA LEU A 10 14.72 18.65 -30.83
C LEU A 10 13.32 18.56 -30.16
N ILE A 11 12.93 19.42 -29.22
CA ILE A 11 12.98 20.89 -29.29
C ILE A 11 13.17 21.48 -27.88
N LEU A 12 14.12 22.40 -27.83
CA LEU A 12 14.43 23.33 -26.76
C LEU A 12 13.35 24.43 -26.69
N SER A 13 12.68 24.60 -25.55
CA SER A 13 12.20 25.93 -25.15
C SER A 13 11.89 25.96 -23.65
N ALA A 14 12.91 26.40 -22.92
CA ALA A 14 12.83 27.30 -21.79
C ALA A 14 12.38 26.76 -20.42
N VAL A 15 13.33 26.86 -19.48
CA VAL A 15 13.19 27.07 -18.01
C VAL A 15 12.44 25.96 -17.26
N LEU A 16 13.02 25.20 -16.36
CA LEU A 16 13.93 25.54 -15.27
C LEU A 16 14.75 24.30 -14.94
N PHE A 17 15.84 24.51 -14.20
CA PHE A 17 16.50 23.49 -13.41
C PHE A 17 15.47 22.79 -12.50
N THR A 18 14.75 21.79 -12.99
CA THR A 18 14.37 20.68 -12.14
C THR A 18 15.64 19.85 -12.01
N THR A 19 16.51 20.29 -11.09
CA THR A 19 17.18 19.29 -10.25
C THR A 19 16.12 18.23 -10.01
N HIS A 20 16.34 16.99 -10.48
CA HIS A 20 15.50 15.86 -10.12
C HIS A 20 15.63 15.72 -8.61
N VAL A 21 14.93 16.57 -7.87
CA VAL A 21 14.63 16.39 -6.48
C VAL A 21 13.70 15.21 -6.54
N LYS A 22 14.29 14.02 -6.53
CA LYS A 22 13.57 12.87 -6.01
C LYS A 22 12.93 13.38 -4.73
N ALA A 23 11.60 13.36 -4.69
CA ALA A 23 10.88 13.51 -3.45
C ALA A 23 11.67 12.72 -2.39
N GLN A 24 11.99 13.35 -1.25
CA GLN A 24 12.65 12.61 -0.18
C GLN A 24 11.68 11.51 0.22
N VAL A 25 12.00 10.29 -0.23
CA VAL A 25 11.17 9.12 -0.01
C VAL A 25 10.96 9.00 1.48
N ALA A 26 9.71 8.81 1.88
CA ALA A 26 9.30 8.68 3.25
C ALA A 26 10.19 7.65 3.94
N SER A 27 10.77 8.05 5.07
CA SER A 27 11.62 7.17 5.84
C SER A 27 10.78 6.05 6.46
N ALA A 28 11.40 4.90 6.76
CA ALA A 28 10.72 3.85 7.53
C ALA A 28 10.14 4.37 8.85
N ARG A 29 10.76 5.41 9.42
CA ARG A 29 10.28 6.10 10.61
C ARG A 29 8.97 6.86 10.37
N SER A 30 8.88 7.68 9.33
CA SER A 30 7.65 8.44 9.06
C SER A 30 6.48 7.52 8.72
N ILE A 31 6.77 6.43 8.00
CA ILE A 31 5.80 5.36 7.72
C ILE A 31 5.30 4.73 9.03
N ALA A 32 6.22 4.45 9.96
CA ALA A 32 5.88 3.87 11.24
C ALA A 32 5.03 4.79 12.11
N GLU A 33 5.34 6.08 12.12
CA GLU A 33 4.60 7.09 12.88
C GLU A 33 3.15 7.22 12.38
N VAL A 34 2.94 7.26 11.05
CA VAL A 34 1.59 7.22 10.47
C VAL A 34 0.88 5.91 10.83
N ALA A 35 1.52 4.77 10.64
CA ALA A 35 0.93 3.46 10.95
C ALA A 35 0.53 3.33 12.43
N THR A 36 1.30 3.92 13.35
CA THR A 36 0.94 3.93 14.78
C THR A 36 -0.18 4.92 15.07
N LYS A 37 -0.17 6.12 14.46
CA LYS A 37 -1.22 7.13 14.64
C LYS A 37 -2.59 6.57 14.27
N GLU A 38 -2.67 5.79 13.21
CA GLU A 38 -3.90 5.15 12.74
C GLU A 38 -4.42 4.05 13.69
N MET A 39 -3.56 3.55 14.59
CA MET A 39 -3.94 2.61 15.65
C MET A 39 -4.43 3.30 16.93
N SER A 40 -4.56 4.63 16.94
CA SER A 40 -4.96 5.42 18.14
C SER A 40 -6.31 5.00 18.72
N TYR A 41 -7.23 4.47 17.91
CA TYR A 41 -8.53 3.96 18.35
C TYR A 41 -8.43 2.79 19.33
N LEU A 42 -7.28 2.10 19.41
CA LEU A 42 -7.03 1.02 20.37
C LEU A 42 -6.82 1.52 21.81
N GLY A 43 -6.73 2.83 22.01
CA GLY A 43 -6.45 3.42 23.32
C GLY A 43 -5.10 2.93 23.86
N LEU A 44 -4.06 2.94 23.02
CA LEU A 44 -2.73 2.49 23.40
C LEU A 44 -2.19 3.35 24.54
N THR A 45 -1.61 2.70 25.56
CA THR A 45 -0.76 3.41 26.53
C THR A 45 0.48 3.97 25.81
N GLU A 46 1.12 4.98 26.39
CA GLU A 46 2.35 5.57 25.81
C GLU A 46 3.44 4.51 25.58
N SER A 47 3.64 3.59 26.54
CA SER A 47 4.59 2.49 26.38
C SER A 47 4.22 1.55 25.23
N GLN A 48 2.94 1.24 25.05
CA GLN A 48 2.48 0.43 23.92
C GLN A 48 2.66 1.18 22.60
N ALA A 49 2.32 2.47 22.53
CA ALA A 49 2.48 3.27 21.32
C ALA A 49 3.94 3.34 20.83
N ASN A 50 4.88 3.48 21.77
CA ASN A 50 6.32 3.45 21.43
C ASN A 50 6.75 2.10 20.85
N LYS A 51 6.36 0.98 21.48
CA LYS A 51 6.68 -0.37 20.98
C LYS A 51 5.99 -0.69 19.65
N VAL A 52 4.75 -0.25 19.48
CA VAL A 52 3.99 -0.37 18.22
C VAL A 52 4.71 0.40 17.09
N THR A 53 5.23 1.58 17.40
CA THR A 53 6.03 2.37 16.44
C THR A 53 7.32 1.66 16.04
N GLU A 54 8.03 1.04 16.98
CA GLU A 54 9.22 0.23 16.66
C GLU A 54 8.88 -0.95 15.75
N ILE A 55 7.79 -1.67 16.02
CA ILE A 55 7.31 -2.77 15.18
C ILE A 55 6.95 -2.28 13.78
N ASN A 56 6.21 -1.18 13.69
CA ASN A 56 5.83 -0.58 12.41
C ASN A 56 7.07 -0.14 11.62
N LYS A 57 8.10 0.38 12.30
CA LYS A 57 9.38 0.74 11.67
C LYS A 57 10.11 -0.48 11.13
N MET A 58 10.25 -1.55 11.92
CA MET A 58 10.86 -2.81 11.46
C MET A 58 10.11 -3.38 10.25
N THR A 59 8.79 -3.28 10.26
CA THR A 59 7.95 -3.69 9.12
C THR A 59 8.24 -2.82 7.89
N ALA A 60 8.28 -1.50 8.04
CA ALA A 60 8.56 -0.58 6.96
C ALA A 60 9.97 -0.78 6.37
N ASP A 61 10.98 -0.97 7.22
CA ASP A 61 12.36 -1.28 6.80
C ASP A 61 12.42 -2.59 5.98
N ALA A 62 11.70 -3.62 6.42
CA ALA A 62 11.64 -4.90 5.71
C ALA A 62 10.95 -4.78 4.34
N LEU A 63 9.89 -3.96 4.23
CA LEU A 63 9.20 -3.73 2.97
C LEU A 63 10.01 -2.88 1.99
N ILE A 64 10.71 -1.86 2.47
CA ILE A 64 11.67 -1.10 1.65
C ILE A 64 12.79 -2.02 1.17
N SER A 65 13.27 -2.92 2.02
CA SER A 65 14.29 -3.91 1.64
C SER A 65 13.76 -4.90 0.60
N LEU A 66 12.51 -5.36 0.73
CA LEU A 66 11.86 -6.23 -0.24
C LEU A 66 11.69 -5.55 -1.61
N ASP A 67 11.31 -4.27 -1.65
CA ASP A 67 11.23 -3.49 -2.88
C ASP A 67 12.60 -3.37 -3.58
N ASN A 68 13.65 -3.07 -2.81
CA ASN A 68 15.02 -3.02 -3.33
C ASN A 68 15.49 -4.39 -3.88
N LYS A 69 15.07 -5.51 -3.27
CA LYS A 69 15.34 -6.87 -3.76
C LYS A 69 14.54 -7.22 -5.01
N ALA A 70 13.33 -6.67 -5.14
CA ALA A 70 12.39 -7.06 -6.18
C ALA A 70 12.93 -6.78 -7.60
N GLY A 71 13.70 -5.70 -7.82
CA GLY A 71 14.43 -5.49 -9.08
C GLY A 71 13.57 -5.59 -10.36
N ASP A 72 14.15 -6.08 -11.46
CA ASP A 72 13.46 -6.24 -12.77
C ASP A 72 12.61 -7.53 -12.79
N ASN A 73 11.33 -7.42 -12.39
CA ASN A 73 10.39 -8.51 -12.11
C ASN A 73 9.81 -9.24 -13.35
N SER A 74 10.68 -9.66 -14.27
CA SER A 74 10.27 -10.33 -15.50
C SER A 74 9.95 -11.83 -15.35
N SER A 75 10.18 -12.45 -14.18
CA SER A 75 9.94 -13.89 -13.95
C SER A 75 8.81 -14.15 -12.94
N SER A 76 7.94 -15.11 -13.23
CA SER A 76 6.83 -15.51 -12.34
C SER A 76 7.31 -16.09 -11.01
N GLN A 77 8.52 -16.68 -10.98
CA GLN A 77 9.12 -17.28 -9.80
C GLN A 77 9.61 -16.22 -8.80
N ASN A 78 10.14 -15.09 -9.29
CA ASN A 78 10.47 -13.93 -8.45
C ASN A 78 9.19 -13.31 -7.86
N ASN A 79 8.12 -13.20 -8.65
CA ASN A 79 6.85 -12.65 -8.16
C ASN A 79 6.24 -13.47 -7.02
N LYS A 80 6.34 -14.81 -7.08
CA LYS A 80 5.90 -15.67 -5.99
C LYS A 80 6.75 -15.49 -4.73
N MET A 81 8.08 -15.48 -4.86
CA MET A 81 9.00 -15.26 -3.75
C MET A 81 8.73 -13.91 -3.05
N ILE A 82 8.54 -12.85 -3.83
CA ILE A 82 8.21 -11.52 -3.29
C ILE A 82 6.89 -11.54 -2.54
N ALA A 83 5.87 -12.22 -3.07
CA ALA A 83 4.58 -12.37 -2.38
C ALA A 83 4.70 -13.16 -1.08
N ASP A 84 5.48 -14.24 -1.06
CA ASP A 84 5.70 -15.05 0.13
C ASP A 84 6.49 -14.29 1.21
N GLU A 85 7.56 -13.58 0.84
CA GLU A 85 8.35 -12.74 1.77
C GLU A 85 7.50 -11.58 2.30
N PHE A 86 6.67 -10.98 1.44
CA PHE A 86 5.70 -9.97 1.85
C PHE A 86 4.72 -10.50 2.92
N VAL A 87 4.09 -11.65 2.68
CA VAL A 87 3.15 -12.26 3.64
C VAL A 87 3.85 -12.57 4.96
N SER A 88 5.09 -13.04 4.91
CA SER A 88 5.90 -13.32 6.10
C SER A 88 6.14 -12.05 6.94
N ILE A 89 6.49 -10.92 6.31
CA ILE A 89 6.69 -9.63 7.00
C ILE A 89 5.42 -9.21 7.76
N ILE A 90 4.24 -9.34 7.15
CA ILE A 90 2.97 -9.01 7.81
C ILE A 90 2.65 -9.97 8.95
N ALA A 91 2.90 -11.27 8.77
CA ALA A 91 2.69 -12.26 9.81
C ALA A 91 3.59 -11.97 11.03
N GLN A 92 4.85 -11.63 10.81
CA GLN A 92 5.79 -11.24 11.87
C GLN A 92 5.33 -9.99 12.62
N ARG A 93 4.87 -8.96 11.88
CA ARG A 93 4.25 -7.77 12.51
C ARG A 93 3.08 -8.17 13.40
N HIS A 94 2.20 -9.04 12.92
CA HIS A 94 1.04 -9.48 13.69
C HIS A 94 1.44 -10.19 14.98
N GLN A 95 2.38 -11.13 14.89
CA GLN A 95 2.91 -11.86 16.06
C GLN A 95 3.57 -10.91 17.06
N ALA A 96 4.31 -9.90 16.60
CA ALA A 96 4.93 -8.92 17.48
C ALA A 96 3.88 -8.05 18.19
N MET A 97 2.79 -7.67 17.51
CA MET A 97 1.68 -6.93 18.12
C MET A 97 0.96 -7.74 19.21
N GLU A 98 0.81 -9.06 19.04
CA GLU A 98 0.20 -9.94 20.06
C GLU A 98 0.95 -9.94 21.40
N GLN A 99 2.24 -9.59 21.41
CA GLN A 99 3.06 -9.54 22.62
C GLN A 99 2.92 -8.21 23.39
N ILE A 100 2.31 -7.18 22.79
CA ILE A 100 2.27 -5.81 23.34
C ILE A 100 0.83 -5.36 23.60
N LEU A 101 -0.10 -5.75 22.73
CA LEU A 101 -1.50 -5.40 22.85
C LEU A 101 -2.18 -6.31 23.87
N THR A 102 -3.18 -5.79 24.58
CA THR A 102 -4.05 -6.66 25.39
C THR A 102 -4.86 -7.58 24.48
N PRO A 103 -5.39 -8.71 24.99
CA PRO A 103 -6.28 -9.58 24.22
C PRO A 103 -7.46 -8.84 23.58
N GLU A 104 -8.03 -7.86 24.27
CA GLU A 104 -9.15 -7.04 23.78
C GLU A 104 -8.69 -6.13 22.63
N GLN A 105 -7.58 -5.40 22.80
CA GLN A 105 -7.00 -4.58 21.74
C GLN A 105 -6.65 -5.43 20.51
N MET A 106 -6.08 -6.61 20.75
CA MET A 106 -5.73 -7.55 19.68
C MET A 106 -6.96 -8.13 18.99
N ALA A 107 -8.07 -8.34 19.71
CA ALA A 107 -9.34 -8.75 19.12
C ALA A 107 -9.87 -7.67 18.18
N VAL A 108 -9.77 -6.38 18.55
CA VAL A 108 -10.13 -5.29 17.65
C VAL A 108 -9.22 -5.27 16.41
N VAL A 109 -7.90 -5.39 16.56
CA VAL A 109 -6.98 -5.50 15.43
C VAL A 109 -7.32 -6.70 14.54
N LYS A 110 -7.67 -7.85 15.11
CA LYS A 110 -8.07 -9.06 14.37
C LYS A 110 -9.36 -8.84 13.57
N GLN A 111 -10.30 -8.06 14.11
CA GLN A 111 -11.57 -7.73 13.46
C GLN A 111 -11.45 -6.58 12.45
N ASP A 112 -10.51 -5.65 12.62
CA ASP A 112 -10.32 -4.53 11.69
C ASP A 112 -9.46 -4.93 10.49
N ARG A 113 -10.13 -5.61 9.57
CA ARG A 113 -9.54 -5.99 8.28
C ARG A 113 -9.35 -4.79 7.34
N THR A 114 -10.08 -3.70 7.57
CA THR A 114 -10.02 -2.51 6.72
C THR A 114 -8.68 -1.82 6.89
N GLU A 115 -8.34 -1.52 8.13
CA GLU A 115 -7.09 -0.86 8.51
C GLU A 115 -5.88 -1.67 8.01
N LYS A 116 -5.89 -2.99 8.22
CA LYS A 116 -4.81 -3.87 7.75
C LYS A 116 -4.56 -3.79 6.25
N ILE A 117 -5.63 -3.85 5.45
CA ILE A 117 -5.51 -3.79 3.98
C ILE A 117 -5.11 -2.38 3.54
N ALA A 118 -5.60 -1.34 4.21
CA ALA A 118 -5.26 0.05 3.91
C ALA A 118 -3.80 0.37 4.21
N LEU A 119 -3.34 -0.03 5.39
CA LEU A 119 -1.94 0.07 5.80
C LEU A 119 -1.06 -0.74 4.85
N PHE A 120 -1.45 -1.97 4.52
CA PHE A 120 -0.77 -2.80 3.52
C PHE A 120 -0.58 -2.08 2.17
N ARG A 121 -1.68 -1.58 1.58
CA ARG A 121 -1.62 -0.86 0.30
C ARG A 121 -0.70 0.35 0.39
N THR A 122 -0.76 1.08 1.50
CA THR A 122 0.06 2.26 1.73
C THR A 122 1.54 1.90 1.82
N LEU A 123 1.89 0.88 2.61
CA LEU A 123 3.27 0.43 2.78
C LEU A 123 3.92 -0.04 1.47
N ILE A 124 3.14 -0.68 0.59
CA ILE A 124 3.60 -1.03 -0.77
C ILE A 124 3.80 0.22 -1.62
N MET A 125 2.86 1.18 -1.56
CA MET A 125 2.90 2.36 -2.42
C MET A 125 4.04 3.31 -2.08
N VAL A 126 4.52 3.33 -0.83
CA VAL A 126 5.62 4.22 -0.40
C VAL A 126 6.89 4.07 -1.24
N PRO A 127 7.53 2.88 -1.31
CA PRO A 127 8.72 2.72 -2.12
C PRO A 127 8.42 2.74 -3.62
N ILE A 128 7.29 2.17 -4.06
CA ILE A 128 6.95 2.09 -5.50
C ILE A 128 6.73 3.47 -6.12
N LEU A 129 6.16 4.41 -5.36
CA LEU A 129 5.81 5.75 -5.83
C LEU A 129 6.74 6.83 -5.27
N ASP A 130 7.82 6.47 -4.57
CA ASP A 130 8.70 7.44 -3.91
C ASP A 130 7.90 8.49 -3.09
N LEU A 131 6.92 8.04 -2.31
CA LEU A 131 6.00 8.94 -1.60
C LEU A 131 6.76 9.81 -0.60
N THR A 132 6.46 11.11 -0.55
CA THR A 132 6.91 11.99 0.53
C THR A 132 6.18 11.68 1.85
N GLU A 133 6.75 12.10 2.98
CA GLU A 133 6.12 11.93 4.30
C GLU A 133 4.68 12.46 4.36
N ARG A 134 4.42 13.65 3.77
CA ARG A 134 3.07 14.22 3.68
C ARG A 134 2.11 13.38 2.84
N GLN A 135 2.62 12.73 1.79
CA GLN A 135 1.80 11.89 0.93
C GLN A 135 1.44 10.56 1.60
N VAL A 136 2.26 10.04 2.54
CA VAL A 136 1.97 8.75 3.21
C VAL A 136 0.63 8.79 3.94
N GLU A 137 0.37 9.83 4.72
CA GLU A 137 -0.89 10.00 5.45
C GLU A 137 -2.08 10.12 4.48
N GLN A 138 -1.95 10.93 3.43
CA GLN A 138 -3.00 11.11 2.42
C GLN A 138 -3.28 9.80 1.64
N VAL A 139 -2.23 9.05 1.29
CA VAL A 139 -2.35 7.75 0.63
C VAL A 139 -3.01 6.73 1.54
N TYR A 140 -2.68 6.73 2.84
CA TYR A 140 -3.35 5.90 3.82
C TYR A 140 -4.85 6.18 3.87
N GLU A 141 -5.26 7.44 4.00
CA GLU A 141 -6.68 7.80 4.06
C GLU A 141 -7.45 7.37 2.80
N ILE A 142 -6.86 7.56 1.61
CA ILE A 142 -7.46 7.14 0.35
C ILE A 142 -7.60 5.63 0.31
N ASN A 143 -6.55 4.89 0.67
CA ASN A 143 -6.58 3.43 0.75
C ASN A 143 -7.62 2.93 1.75
N PHE A 144 -7.72 3.55 2.92
CA PHE A 144 -8.69 3.20 3.95
C PHE A 144 -10.13 3.38 3.47
N LYS A 145 -10.45 4.55 2.88
CA LYS A 145 -11.78 4.81 2.27
C LYS A 145 -12.10 3.82 1.15
N GLY A 146 -11.11 3.47 0.32
CA GLY A 146 -11.26 2.45 -0.72
C GLY A 146 -11.62 1.08 -0.15
N VAL A 147 -10.86 0.61 0.83
CA VAL A 147 -11.11 -0.69 1.46
C VAL A 147 -12.48 -0.72 2.16
N GLN A 148 -12.88 0.34 2.86
CA GLN A 148 -14.23 0.43 3.45
C GLN A 148 -15.32 0.31 2.40
N LYS A 149 -15.16 0.99 1.26
CA LYS A 149 -16.12 0.93 0.15
C LYS A 149 -16.19 -0.48 -0.43
N VAL A 150 -15.05 -1.11 -0.66
CA VAL A 150 -14.95 -2.50 -1.13
C VAL A 150 -15.68 -3.45 -0.19
N GLN A 151 -15.39 -3.42 1.11
CA GLN A 151 -16.06 -4.28 2.08
C GLN A 151 -17.57 -4.02 2.15
N LYS A 152 -18.01 -2.76 2.08
CA LYS A 152 -19.43 -2.41 2.04
C LYS A 152 -20.11 -2.96 0.78
N ASP A 153 -19.47 -2.86 -0.36
CA ASP A 153 -20.00 -3.36 -1.64
C ASP A 153 -20.03 -4.89 -1.68
N PHE A 154 -19.03 -5.58 -1.12
CA PHE A 154 -19.06 -7.02 -0.92
C PHE A 154 -20.15 -7.44 0.05
N GLY A 155 -20.26 -6.79 1.20
CA GLY A 155 -21.28 -7.11 2.20
C GLY A 155 -22.70 -6.96 1.68
N LYS A 156 -22.95 -5.94 0.85
CA LYS A 156 -24.22 -5.78 0.11
C LYS A 156 -24.46 -6.89 -0.90
N ARG A 157 -23.43 -7.29 -1.67
CA ARG A 157 -23.55 -8.31 -2.72
C ARG A 157 -23.65 -9.74 -2.17
N LEU A 158 -23.20 -9.96 -0.94
CA LEU A 158 -23.16 -11.26 -0.27
C LEU A 158 -24.14 -11.38 0.90
N ASN A 159 -24.98 -10.35 1.15
CA ASN A 159 -25.89 -10.28 2.30
C ASN A 159 -25.22 -10.59 3.65
N LYS A 160 -23.96 -10.16 3.83
CA LYS A 160 -23.16 -10.44 5.03
C LYS A 160 -22.47 -9.16 5.50
N LYS A 161 -22.66 -8.81 6.77
CA LYS A 161 -21.94 -7.70 7.42
C LYS A 161 -20.49 -8.18 7.60
N ASN A 162 -19.53 -7.57 6.89
CA ASN A 162 -18.09 -7.90 6.86
C ASN A 162 -17.62 -8.94 5.83
N ALA A 163 -18.36 -9.14 4.74
CA ALA A 163 -17.89 -10.03 3.67
C ALA A 163 -16.67 -9.45 2.92
N GLY A 164 -15.70 -10.31 2.62
CA GLY A 164 -14.49 -9.97 1.88
C GLY A 164 -14.40 -10.60 0.49
N PRO A 165 -13.33 -10.30 -0.27
CA PRO A 165 -13.06 -10.93 -1.57
C PRO A 165 -13.03 -12.47 -1.54
N GLU A 166 -12.63 -13.06 -0.42
CA GLU A 166 -12.58 -14.51 -0.17
C GLU A 166 -13.95 -15.16 0.01
N ASP A 167 -14.97 -14.36 0.37
CA ASP A 167 -16.35 -14.82 0.51
C ASP A 167 -17.12 -14.75 -0.82
N ALA A 168 -16.52 -14.14 -1.85
CA ALA A 168 -17.13 -13.96 -3.16
C ALA A 168 -16.60 -14.98 -4.17
N ASP A 169 -17.42 -15.33 -5.18
CA ASP A 169 -16.86 -15.99 -6.37
C ASP A 169 -15.83 -15.06 -7.04
N SER A 170 -14.86 -15.67 -7.72
CA SER A 170 -13.72 -14.97 -8.33
C SER A 170 -14.12 -13.85 -9.29
N ASN A 171 -15.23 -13.97 -10.02
CA ASN A 171 -15.71 -12.96 -10.96
C ASN A 171 -16.37 -11.77 -10.27
N LYS A 172 -17.15 -12.01 -9.20
CA LYS A 172 -17.70 -10.94 -8.36
C LYS A 172 -16.58 -10.21 -7.64
N ALA A 173 -15.57 -10.94 -7.16
CA ALA A 173 -14.41 -10.35 -6.51
C ALA A 173 -13.63 -9.42 -7.45
N LYS A 174 -13.33 -9.89 -8.66
CA LYS A 174 -12.66 -9.09 -9.71
C LYS A 174 -13.40 -7.79 -10.03
N LYS A 175 -14.74 -7.84 -10.22
CA LYS A 175 -15.53 -6.65 -10.56
C LYS A 175 -15.49 -5.56 -9.48
N VAL A 176 -15.58 -5.97 -8.21
CA VAL A 176 -15.52 -5.02 -7.08
C VAL A 176 -14.12 -4.41 -6.99
N ILE A 177 -13.06 -5.22 -7.09
CA ILE A 177 -11.67 -4.75 -7.06
C ILE A 177 -11.36 -3.78 -8.21
N ILE A 178 -11.80 -4.08 -9.44
CA ILE A 178 -11.59 -3.19 -10.60
C ILE A 178 -12.34 -1.85 -10.43
N SER A 179 -13.56 -1.88 -9.86
CA SER A 179 -14.35 -0.68 -9.60
C SER A 179 -13.74 0.21 -8.49
N ASP A 180 -13.09 -0.41 -7.50
CA ASP A 180 -12.34 0.28 -6.45
C ASP A 180 -11.18 1.08 -7.06
N PHE A 181 -10.35 0.43 -7.88
CA PHE A 181 -9.23 1.09 -8.57
C PHE A 181 -9.65 2.30 -9.40
N LYS A 182 -10.82 2.26 -10.05
CA LYS A 182 -11.36 3.41 -10.79
C LYS A 182 -11.82 4.55 -9.88
N THR A 183 -12.35 4.22 -8.70
CA THR A 183 -12.79 5.22 -7.72
C THR A 183 -11.59 5.96 -7.14
N LEU A 184 -10.56 5.22 -6.74
CA LEU A 184 -9.36 5.77 -6.10
C LEU A 184 -8.47 6.55 -7.08
N ASP A 185 -8.60 6.32 -8.38
CA ASP A 185 -7.82 6.96 -9.44
C ASP A 185 -7.87 8.50 -9.35
N LYS A 186 -9.08 9.05 -9.16
CA LYS A 186 -9.28 10.50 -9.05
C LYS A 186 -8.61 11.07 -7.80
N ASP A 187 -8.71 10.36 -6.68
CA ASP A 187 -8.18 10.82 -5.40
C ASP A 187 -6.64 10.77 -5.42
N PHE A 188 -6.05 9.70 -5.96
CA PHE A 188 -4.60 9.60 -6.12
C PHE A 188 -4.03 10.62 -7.11
N LYS A 189 -4.75 10.94 -8.20
CA LYS A 189 -4.34 11.99 -9.15
C LYS A 189 -4.16 13.36 -8.49
N ASN A 190 -4.89 13.64 -7.42
CA ASN A 190 -4.83 14.93 -6.73
C ASN A 190 -3.65 15.05 -5.75
N ILE A 191 -3.08 13.92 -5.31
CA ILE A 191 -2.03 13.90 -4.28
C ILE A 191 -0.68 13.40 -4.80
N LEU A 192 -0.64 12.68 -5.91
CA LEU A 192 0.57 12.19 -6.56
C LEU A 192 1.09 13.24 -7.56
N SER A 193 2.42 13.33 -7.71
CA SER A 193 3.00 14.05 -8.84
C SER A 193 2.61 13.37 -10.17
N PRO A 194 2.72 14.07 -11.31
CA PRO A 194 2.47 13.46 -12.62
C PRO A 194 3.26 12.16 -12.84
N GLU A 195 4.53 12.12 -12.46
CA GLU A 195 5.41 10.96 -12.60
C GLU A 195 4.97 9.81 -11.67
N GLN A 196 4.67 10.10 -10.40
CA GLN A 196 4.17 9.12 -9.45
C GLN A 196 2.82 8.53 -9.92
N TYR A 197 1.94 9.38 -10.47
CA TYR A 197 0.66 8.96 -10.99
C TYR A 197 0.81 8.05 -12.21
N GLU A 198 1.77 8.33 -13.10
CA GLU A 198 2.06 7.46 -14.24
C GLU A 198 2.51 6.05 -13.80
N VAL A 199 3.42 5.96 -12.82
CA VAL A 199 3.84 4.68 -12.23
C VAL A 199 2.64 3.96 -11.60
N TYR A 200 1.79 4.68 -10.87
CA TYR A 200 0.56 4.13 -10.30
C TYR A 200 -0.38 3.55 -11.37
N LYS A 201 -0.60 4.27 -12.48
CA LYS A 201 -1.45 3.81 -13.60
C LYS A 201 -0.90 2.56 -14.27
N ASN A 202 0.41 2.53 -14.54
CA ASN A 202 1.06 1.37 -15.15
C ASN A 202 0.88 0.12 -14.27
N ASN A 203 1.06 0.25 -12.96
CA ASN A 203 0.85 -0.85 -12.02
C ASN A 203 -0.63 -1.29 -11.93
N GLN A 204 -1.58 -0.35 -11.96
CA GLN A 204 -3.01 -0.70 -12.03
C GLN A 204 -3.33 -1.51 -13.30
N ASP A 205 -2.76 -1.14 -14.44
CA ASP A 205 -3.07 -1.79 -15.71
C ASP A 205 -2.48 -3.21 -15.76
N ILE A 206 -1.29 -3.43 -15.21
CA ILE A 206 -0.73 -4.78 -15.00
C ILE A 206 -1.68 -5.66 -14.17
N ILE A 207 -2.22 -5.11 -13.08
CA ILE A 207 -3.16 -5.84 -12.20
C ILE A 207 -4.47 -6.13 -12.95
N ARG A 208 -5.00 -5.17 -13.71
CA ARG A 208 -6.23 -5.35 -14.51
C ARG A 208 -6.06 -6.41 -15.58
N GLU A 209 -4.95 -6.38 -16.32
CA GLU A 209 -4.66 -7.37 -17.35
C GLU A 209 -4.46 -8.77 -16.76
N SER A 210 -3.81 -8.87 -15.60
CA SER A 210 -3.69 -10.15 -14.88
C SER A 210 -5.05 -10.68 -14.40
N ALA A 211 -5.94 -9.80 -13.93
CA ALA A 211 -7.28 -10.17 -13.48
C ALA A 211 -8.22 -10.64 -14.60
N LYS A 212 -7.93 -10.28 -15.88
CA LYS A 212 -8.70 -10.71 -17.06
C LYS A 212 -8.29 -12.10 -17.59
N LYS A 213 -7.05 -12.54 -17.31
CA LYS A 213 -6.45 -13.76 -17.88
C LYS A 213 -6.70 -15.03 -17.07
N GLY A 214 -7.18 -14.92 -15.83
CA GLY A 214 -7.74 -16.03 -15.05
C GLY A 214 -9.23 -15.85 -14.84
#